data_AF-A0A830ESZ4-F1
#
_entry.id   AF-A0A830ESZ4-F1
#
_cell.length_a   1.000
_cell.length_b   1.000
_cell.length_c   1.000
_cell.angle_alpha   90.00
_cell.angle_beta   90.00
_cell.angle_gamma   90.00
#
_symmetry.space_group_name_H-M   'P 1'
#
loop_
_entity.id
_entity.type
_entity.pdbx_description
1 polymer ?
#
loop_
_entity_poly.entity_id
_entity_poly.type
_entity_poly.pdbx_seq_one_letter_code
_entity_poly.pdbx_strand_id
1 'polypeptide(L)'
;MTDRQAALRALAGELTDYEPITDAFLAKSFTDQLLIVDVRDGASLPAAVTDKLADRDLRPAESVYSDNETPHSAVGNVGDATRHHFVDVRTRGSHRSYVVE
;
A
#
# COMPACT_ATOMS: atom_id res chain seq x y z
N MET A 1 -12.79 13.55 2.02
CA MET A 1 -11.57 12.82 1.56
C MET A 1 -10.39 12.98 2.52
N THR A 2 -10.28 14.09 3.26
CA THR A 2 -9.25 14.35 4.26
C THR A 2 -9.21 13.31 5.38
N ASP A 3 -10.37 12.86 5.88
CA ASP A 3 -10.43 11.90 7.00
C ASP A 3 -9.85 10.53 6.63
N ARG A 4 -10.12 10.05 5.41
CA ARG A 4 -9.55 8.79 4.91
C ARG A 4 -8.04 8.90 4.75
N GLN A 5 -7.57 9.99 4.17
CA GLN A 5 -6.13 10.21 3.99
C GLN A 5 -5.42 10.36 5.35
N ALA A 6 -6.03 11.02 6.33
CA ALA A 6 -5.52 11.13 7.69
C ALA A 6 -5.46 9.75 8.37
N ALA A 7 -6.52 8.95 8.25
CA ALA A 7 -6.54 7.58 8.77
C ALA A 7 -5.47 6.68 8.13
N LEU A 8 -5.22 6.83 6.83
CA LEU A 8 -4.16 6.10 6.14
C LEU A 8 -2.75 6.56 6.54
N ARG A 9 -2.55 7.85 6.84
CA ARG A 9 -1.28 8.34 7.40
C ARG A 9 -1.03 7.81 8.80
N ALA A 10 -2.05 7.80 9.65
CA ALA A 10 -1.97 7.23 10.98
C ALA A 10 -1.63 5.73 10.90
N LEU A 11 -2.31 4.99 10.00
CA LEU A 11 -2.01 3.59 9.74
C LEU A 11 -0.55 3.39 9.30
N ALA A 12 -0.05 4.21 8.38
CA ALA A 12 1.35 4.13 7.94
C ALA A 12 2.34 4.29 9.11
N GLY A 13 2.11 5.25 10.00
CA GLY A 13 2.91 5.39 11.23
C GLY A 13 2.83 4.15 12.12
N GLU A 14 1.65 3.60 12.35
CA GLU A 14 1.48 2.37 13.13
C GLU A 14 2.16 1.14 12.51
N LEU A 15 2.35 1.10 11.19
CA LEU A 15 3.05 0.00 10.52
C LEU A 15 4.56 0.04 10.80
N THR A 16 5.14 1.22 10.99
CA THR A 16 6.57 1.34 11.31
C THR A 16 6.93 0.83 12.71
N ASP A 17 5.94 0.55 13.56
CA ASP A 17 6.15 -0.10 14.87
C ASP A 17 6.45 -1.60 14.74
N TYR A 18 6.21 -2.21 13.57
CA TYR A 18 6.53 -3.60 13.31
C TYR A 18 8.00 -3.73 12.90
N GLU A 19 8.77 -4.53 13.63
CA GLU A 19 10.20 -4.76 13.40
C GLU A 19 10.63 -5.00 11.94
N PRO A 20 9.92 -5.82 11.12
CA PRO A 20 10.33 -6.07 9.74
C PRO A 20 10.01 -4.91 8.79
N ILE A 21 9.23 -3.89 9.20
CA ILE A 21 8.86 -2.76 8.35
C ILE A 21 9.86 -1.63 8.57
N THR A 22 10.57 -1.25 7.51
CA THR A 22 11.58 -0.19 7.54
C THR A 22 10.98 1.18 7.27
N ASP A 23 9.91 1.26 6.46
CA ASP A 23 9.18 2.49 6.18
C ASP A 23 7.75 2.18 5.72
N ALA A 24 6.84 3.14 5.91
CA ALA A 24 5.50 3.09 5.35
C ALA A 24 4.98 4.50 5.07
N PHE A 25 4.48 4.73 3.86
CA PHE A 25 4.04 6.05 3.44
C PHE A 25 2.95 6.01 2.37
N LEU A 26 2.23 7.13 2.23
CA LEU A 26 1.22 7.26 1.20
C LEU A 26 1.83 7.78 -0.09
N ALA A 27 1.46 7.13 -1.19
CA ALA A 27 1.72 7.58 -2.54
C ALA A 27 0.40 7.71 -3.30
N LYS A 28 0.48 8.19 -4.54
CA LYS A 28 -0.66 8.16 -5.46
C LYS A 28 -0.21 7.62 -6.80
N SER A 29 -1.06 6.81 -7.43
CA SER A 29 -0.98 6.55 -8.87
C SER A 29 -1.75 7.63 -9.63
N PHE A 30 -1.90 7.45 -10.94
CA PHE A 30 -2.70 8.35 -11.77
C PHE A 30 -4.19 8.37 -11.38
N THR A 31 -4.69 7.23 -10.87
CA THR A 31 -6.12 7.03 -10.58
C THR A 31 -6.43 6.79 -9.12
N ASP A 32 -5.45 6.34 -8.33
CA ASP A 32 -5.69 5.73 -7.03
C ASP A 32 -4.72 6.23 -5.95
N GLN A 33 -5.20 6.16 -4.71
CA GLN A 33 -4.38 6.35 -3.52
C GLN A 33 -3.67 5.03 -3.19
N LEU A 34 -2.38 5.11 -2.90
CA LEU A 34 -1.56 3.95 -2.54
C LEU A 34 -1.02 4.09 -1.10
N LEU A 35 -0.90 2.96 -0.41
CA LEU A 35 -0.05 2.80 0.75
C LEU A 35 1.14 1.94 0.34
N ILE A 36 2.34 2.46 0.56
CA ILE A 36 3.61 1.80 0.30
C ILE A 36 4.15 1.30 1.64
N VAL A 37 4.60 0.05 1.68
CA VAL A 37 5.22 -0.56 2.85
C VAL A 37 6.55 -1.15 2.41
N ASP A 38 7.64 -0.64 2.96
CA ASP A 38 8.99 -1.15 2.74
C ASP A 38 9.32 -2.13 3.86
N VAL A 39 9.60 -3.37 3.49
CA VAL A 39 9.92 -4.48 4.40
C VAL A 39 11.41 -4.78 4.27
N ARG A 40 12.12 -4.98 5.38
CA ARG A 40 13.55 -5.30 5.37
C ARG A 40 13.82 -6.51 4.46
N ASP A 41 14.92 -6.46 3.70
CA ASP A 41 15.32 -7.58 2.86
C ASP A 41 15.51 -8.87 3.69
N GLY A 42 15.09 -10.00 3.12
CA GLY A 42 15.02 -11.30 3.81
C GLY A 42 13.92 -11.44 4.87
N ALA A 43 13.19 -10.36 5.21
CA ALA A 43 11.99 -10.44 6.03
C ALA A 43 10.73 -10.60 5.16
N SER A 44 9.63 -11.00 5.79
CA SER A 44 8.33 -11.10 5.15
C SER A 44 7.34 -10.17 5.82
N LEU A 45 6.35 -9.70 5.06
CA LEU A 45 5.28 -8.89 5.62
C LEU A 45 4.52 -9.70 6.69
N PRO A 46 4.38 -9.19 7.92
CA PRO A 46 3.67 -9.91 8.97
C PRO A 46 2.22 -10.20 8.58
N ALA A 47 1.72 -11.38 8.94
CA ALA A 47 0.31 -11.75 8.70
C ALA A 47 -0.65 -10.73 9.34
N ALA A 48 -0.36 -10.30 10.59
CA ALA A 48 -1.13 -9.27 11.28
C ALA A 48 -1.20 -7.94 10.53
N VAL A 49 -0.14 -7.57 9.80
CA VAL A 49 -0.13 -6.38 8.94
C VAL A 49 -1.03 -6.61 7.73
N THR A 50 -0.91 -7.77 7.08
CA THR A 50 -1.74 -8.13 5.92
C THR A 50 -3.22 -8.12 6.26
N ASP A 51 -3.62 -8.72 7.38
CA ASP A 51 -5.01 -8.75 7.85
C ASP A 51 -5.51 -7.33 8.15
N LYS A 52 -4.70 -6.53 8.84
CA LYS A 52 -5.03 -5.12 9.16
C LYS A 52 -5.21 -4.27 7.91
N LEU A 53 -4.40 -4.49 6.87
CA LEU A 53 -4.54 -3.81 5.58
C LEU A 53 -5.84 -4.22 4.89
N ALA A 54 -6.14 -5.52 4.86
CA ALA A 54 -7.36 -6.05 4.27
C ALA A 54 -8.64 -5.51 4.96
N ASP A 55 -8.66 -5.47 6.30
CA ASP A 55 -9.76 -4.90 7.11
C ASP A 55 -10.01 -3.41 6.82
N ARG A 56 -9.00 -2.73 6.28
CA ARG A 56 -9.06 -1.32 5.90
C ARG A 56 -9.21 -1.11 4.40
N ASP A 57 -9.59 -2.15 3.65
CA ASP A 57 -9.78 -2.10 2.20
C ASP A 57 -8.53 -1.62 1.44
N LEU A 58 -7.35 -2.02 1.96
CA LEU A 58 -6.08 -1.86 1.26
C LEU A 58 -5.72 -3.21 0.66
N ARG A 59 -5.70 -3.28 -0.67
CA ARG A 59 -5.48 -4.53 -1.40
C ARG A 59 -4.15 -4.50 -2.15
N PRO A 60 -3.42 -5.62 -2.20
CA PRO A 60 -2.15 -5.67 -2.92
C PRO A 60 -2.32 -5.21 -4.37
N ALA A 61 -1.42 -4.36 -4.87
CA ALA A 61 -1.60 -3.70 -6.16
C ALA A 61 -1.72 -4.69 -7.34
N GLU A 62 -0.98 -5.82 -7.33
CA GLU A 62 -1.13 -6.81 -8.40
C GLU A 62 -2.51 -7.47 -8.37
N SER A 63 -3.08 -7.71 -7.18
CA SER A 63 -4.46 -8.24 -7.07
C SER A 63 -5.54 -7.29 -7.59
N VAL A 64 -5.23 -6.01 -7.79
CA VAL A 64 -6.17 -4.97 -8.22
C VAL A 64 -5.96 -4.59 -9.69
N TYR A 65 -4.72 -4.66 -10.17
CA TYR A 65 -4.34 -4.26 -11.52
C TYR A 65 -4.06 -5.43 -12.46
N SER A 66 -3.85 -6.64 -11.93
CA SER A 66 -3.62 -7.86 -12.71
C SER A 66 -4.78 -8.83 -12.52
N ASP A 67 -5.10 -9.57 -13.59
CA ASP A 67 -6.06 -10.69 -13.55
C ASP A 67 -5.45 -11.97 -12.94
N ASN A 68 -4.23 -11.89 -12.40
CA ASN A 68 -3.57 -13.03 -11.75
C ASN A 68 -4.21 -13.35 -10.39
N GLU A 69 -4.63 -14.61 -10.21
CA GLU A 69 -5.37 -15.08 -9.04
C GLU A 69 -4.56 -15.11 -7.72
N THR A 70 -3.26 -14.84 -7.76
CA THR A 70 -2.44 -14.79 -6.55
C THR A 70 -2.26 -13.36 -6.05
N PRO A 71 -2.80 -13.01 -4.87
CA PRO A 71 -2.75 -11.64 -4.36
C PRO A 71 -1.35 -11.28 -3.87
N HIS A 72 -0.50 -10.82 -4.77
CA HIS A 72 0.80 -10.24 -4.45
C HIS A 72 0.71 -8.71 -4.44
N SER A 73 1.40 -8.09 -3.50
CA SER A 73 1.68 -6.66 -3.60
C SER A 73 2.66 -6.49 -4.75
N ALA A 74 2.58 -5.41 -5.53
CA ALA A 74 3.66 -5.18 -6.51
C ALA A 74 4.95 -5.02 -5.71
N VAL A 75 5.86 -5.99 -5.88
CA VAL A 75 7.11 -6.10 -5.11
C VAL A 75 8.26 -5.57 -5.95
N GLY A 76 9.01 -4.61 -5.44
CA GLY A 76 10.27 -4.16 -6.03
C GLY A 76 11.36 -3.97 -4.97
N ASN A 77 12.61 -4.29 -5.29
CA ASN A 77 13.72 -4.05 -4.37
C ASN A 77 14.10 -2.55 -4.39
N VAL A 78 14.22 -1.95 -3.20
CA VAL A 78 14.60 -0.55 -3.01
C VAL A 78 15.64 -0.48 -1.89
N GLY A 79 16.92 -0.41 -2.28
CA GLY A 79 18.02 -0.52 -1.32
C GLY A 79 17.98 -1.88 -0.62
N ASP A 80 18.02 -1.87 0.72
CA ASP A 80 17.96 -3.06 1.57
C ASP A 80 16.51 -3.42 1.99
N ALA A 81 15.52 -3.03 1.19
CA ALA A 81 14.11 -3.29 1.45
C ALA A 81 13.36 -3.82 0.22
N THR A 82 12.36 -4.64 0.49
CA THR A 82 11.34 -5.11 -0.43
C THR A 82 10.13 -4.17 -0.32
N ARG A 83 9.80 -3.46 -1.39
CA ARG A 83 8.70 -2.48 -1.43
C ARG A 83 7.41 -3.14 -1.85
N HIS A 84 6.38 -3.04 -1.02
CA HIS A 84 5.04 -3.58 -1.24
C HIS A 84 4.03 -2.46 -1.51
N HIS A 85 3.30 -2.55 -2.62
CA HIS A 85 2.25 -1.57 -2.97
C HIS A 85 0.84 -2.08 -2.63
N PHE A 86 0.05 -1.24 -1.96
CA PHE A 86 -1.35 -1.48 -1.65
C PHE A 86 -2.25 -0.36 -2.15
N VAL A 87 -3.37 -0.71 -2.78
CA VAL A 87 -4.37 0.22 -3.33
C VAL A 87 -5.50 0.41 -2.34
N ASP A 88 -5.87 1.67 -2.06
CA ASP A 88 -7.10 1.99 -1.35
C ASP A 88 -8.31 1.76 -2.27
N VAL A 89 -8.94 0.58 -2.16
CA VAL A 89 -10.06 0.24 -3.05
C VAL A 89 -11.32 1.02 -2.73
N ARG A 90 -11.44 1.62 -1.53
CA ARG A 90 -12.59 2.48 -1.17
C ARG A 90 -12.63 3.77 -1.98
N THR A 91 -11.48 4.32 -2.35
CA THR A 91 -11.40 5.59 -3.10
C THR A 91 -10.89 5.40 -4.52
N ARG A 92 -10.90 4.17 -5.03
CA ARG A 92 -10.43 3.82 -6.37
C ARG A 92 -11.06 4.72 -7.44
N GLY A 93 -10.26 5.22 -8.38
CA GLY A 93 -10.70 6.09 -9.46
C GLY A 93 -11.15 7.50 -9.03
N SER A 94 -11.22 7.78 -7.72
CA SER A 94 -11.57 9.11 -7.19
C SER A 94 -10.39 10.08 -7.23
N HIS A 95 -9.18 9.60 -7.54
CA HIS A 95 -7.96 10.41 -7.62
C HIS A 95 -7.53 10.73 -9.05
N ARG A 96 -8.42 10.48 -10.04
CA ARG A 96 -8.19 10.82 -11.47
C ARG A 96 -7.76 12.29 -11.60
N SER A 97 -6.49 12.48 -11.92
CA SER A 97 -5.96 13.79 -12.29
C SER A 97 -6.15 13.94 -13.81
N TYR A 98 -7.08 14.77 -14.29
CA TYR A 98 -7.09 15.13 -15.71
C TYR A 98 -5.88 16.01 -15.98
N VAL A 99 -4.90 15.52 -16.75
CA VAL A 99 -3.98 16.40 -17.45
C VAL A 99 -4.76 16.94 -18.64
N VAL A 100 -5.19 18.19 -18.54
CA VAL A 100 -5.73 18.92 -19.70
C VAL A 100 -4.50 19.39 -20.48
N GLU A 101 -4.37 18.94 -21.73
CA GLU A 101 -3.34 19.44 -22.67
C GLU A 101 -3.58 20.92 -23.02
#